data_AF-D0MVU8-F1
#
_entry.id   AF-D0MVU8-F1
#
_cell.length_a   1.000
_cell.length_b   1.000
_cell.length_c   1.000
_cell.angle_alpha   90.00
_cell.angle_beta   90.00
_cell.angle_gamma   90.00
#
_symmetry.space_group_name_H-M   'P 1'
#
loop_
_entity.id
_entity.type
_entity.pdbx_description
1 polymer ?
#
loop_
_entity_poly.entity_id
_entity_poly.type
_entity_poly.pdbx_seq_one_letter_code
_entity_poly.pdbx_strand_id
1 'polypeptide(L)'
;MPTSSVQICRRKSCTRLDLEWSCGLPHEAMDINNVLIEDLDKYIESHNKEQEVVTSDTWGTDITISSSDNLAPSSEFDDAPFFVHSRGIRKMWAEPDARDVLVRGKTYMDDQVKVPAGKAIGKLLHVDLWKFETAEERHHLAMKEETRPNSVLAYCREKFPDSRVFIVSIELPNADNLSLVMYWLIPPAPKNPEEDDTAAFHRLFNRFCDEGDDDFRNNRFKLIPNLVEGPWILQTLVPNRPALTGNKLTQRYFCRSNYFELDLDVASSTAAQYIGSMCQSWASYLQMHLYLTLQGDNEDELQERVLGGVDVSYLNLELATEFS
;
A
#
# COMPACT_ATOMS: atom_id res chain seq x y z
N MET A 1 -36.24 11.28 6.11
CA MET A 1 -36.09 10.05 6.91
C MET A 1 -34.92 10.25 7.85
N PRO A 2 -34.94 9.72 9.10
CA PRO A 2 -33.90 10.05 10.06
C PRO A 2 -32.59 9.39 9.64
N THR A 3 -31.53 10.20 9.55
CA THR A 3 -30.15 9.77 9.36
C THR A 3 -29.72 8.93 10.56
N SER A 4 -29.58 7.62 10.38
CA SER A 4 -29.09 6.73 11.43
C SER A 4 -27.56 6.86 11.53
N SER A 5 -27.08 7.72 12.42
CA SER A 5 -25.69 7.65 12.87
C SER A 5 -25.56 6.47 13.83
N VAL A 6 -24.75 5.48 13.46
CA VAL A 6 -24.49 4.32 14.31
C VAL A 6 -23.28 4.64 15.18
N GLN A 7 -23.49 4.91 16.47
CA GLN A 7 -22.40 4.98 17.45
C GLN A 7 -21.97 3.56 17.84
N ILE A 8 -20.71 3.21 17.59
CA ILE A 8 -20.14 1.88 17.91
C ILE A 8 -19.15 1.99 19.06
N CYS A 9 -19.26 1.11 20.07
CA CYS A 9 -18.40 1.06 21.25
C CYS A 9 -17.24 0.05 21.06
N ARG A 10 -15.98 0.43 21.33
CA ARG A 10 -14.76 -0.37 21.05
C ARG A 10 -14.18 -1.19 22.21
N ARG A 11 -14.93 -1.50 23.27
CA ARG A 11 -14.40 -2.33 24.39
C ARG A 11 -14.73 -3.81 24.24
N LYS A 12 -13.77 -4.67 24.61
CA LYS A 12 -13.82 -6.15 24.54
C LYS A 12 -15.07 -6.82 25.17
N SER A 13 -15.80 -6.12 26.04
CA SER A 13 -16.99 -6.63 26.74
C SER A 13 -18.33 -6.18 26.15
N CYS A 14 -18.33 -5.34 25.10
CA CYS A 14 -19.57 -4.83 24.53
C CYS A 14 -20.23 -5.91 23.65
N THR A 15 -21.42 -6.33 24.03
CA THR A 15 -22.23 -7.32 23.30
C THR A 15 -23.51 -6.67 22.82
N ARG A 16 -23.95 -7.00 21.61
CA ARG A 16 -25.16 -6.45 20.99
C ARG A 16 -26.39 -7.12 21.60
N LEU A 17 -27.17 -6.37 22.37
CA LEU A 17 -28.53 -6.73 22.78
C LEU A 17 -29.50 -5.79 22.08
N ASP A 18 -30.47 -6.35 21.35
CA ASP A 18 -31.65 -5.65 20.84
C ASP A 18 -31.41 -4.31 20.13
N LEU A 19 -30.41 -4.28 19.24
CA LEU A 19 -30.10 -3.17 18.32
C LEU A 19 -29.52 -1.89 18.95
N GLU A 20 -29.20 -1.88 20.25
CA GLU A 20 -28.47 -0.79 20.90
C GLU A 20 -27.10 -1.25 21.42
N TRP A 21 -26.04 -0.47 21.15
CA TRP A 21 -24.71 -0.70 21.72
C TRP A 21 -24.67 -0.05 23.12
N SER A 22 -24.66 -0.84 24.18
CA SER A 22 -24.55 -0.32 25.55
C SER A 22 -23.43 -1.01 26.33
N CYS A 23 -22.51 -0.19 26.86
CA CYS A 23 -21.50 -0.60 27.84
C CYS A 23 -21.72 0.06 29.22
N GLY A 24 -22.81 0.83 29.39
CA GLY A 24 -23.23 1.43 30.65
C GLY A 24 -22.37 2.59 31.18
N LEU A 25 -21.52 3.22 30.35
CA LEU A 25 -20.64 4.33 30.75
C LEU A 25 -20.86 5.58 29.87
N PRO A 26 -20.67 6.80 30.39
CA PRO A 26 -20.78 8.03 29.60
C PRO A 26 -19.64 8.14 28.57
N HIS A 27 -19.96 8.65 27.38
CA HIS A 27 -19.04 8.83 26.25
C HIS A 27 -18.97 10.31 25.87
N GLU A 28 -17.78 10.84 25.59
CA GLU A 28 -17.64 12.07 24.80
C GLU A 28 -17.80 11.71 23.31
N ALA A 29 -18.72 12.40 22.63
CA ALA A 29 -18.94 12.19 21.21
C ALA A 29 -17.72 12.69 20.43
N MET A 30 -17.00 11.79 19.75
CA MET A 30 -16.10 12.22 18.69
C MET A 30 -16.93 12.67 17.50
N ASP A 31 -16.63 13.86 16.99
CA ASP A 31 -17.20 14.40 15.77
C ASP A 31 -16.72 13.55 14.59
N ILE A 32 -17.57 12.65 14.12
CA ILE A 32 -17.34 11.94 12.87
C ILE A 32 -17.56 12.99 11.79
N ASN A 33 -16.50 13.40 11.09
CA ASN A 33 -16.66 14.17 9.85
C ASN A 33 -17.71 13.45 9.00
N ASN A 34 -18.85 14.10 8.78
CA ASN A 34 -19.99 13.51 8.10
C ASN A 34 -19.67 13.33 6.61
N VAL A 35 -19.00 12.22 6.27
CA VAL A 35 -18.88 11.77 4.88
C VAL A 35 -20.22 11.21 4.46
N LEU A 36 -20.84 11.79 3.43
CA LEU A 36 -22.10 11.28 2.92
C LEU A 36 -21.87 9.94 2.22
N ILE A 37 -22.83 9.02 2.34
CA ILE A 37 -22.81 7.74 1.62
C ILE A 37 -22.62 7.98 0.12
N GLU A 38 -23.18 9.06 -0.43
CA GLU A 38 -23.01 9.43 -1.85
C GLU A 38 -21.57 9.78 -2.24
N ASP A 39 -20.77 10.36 -1.33
CA ASP A 39 -19.37 10.69 -1.59
C ASP A 39 -18.51 9.43 -1.57
N LEU A 40 -18.84 8.51 -0.65
CA LEU A 40 -18.22 7.20 -0.57
C LEU A 40 -18.62 6.32 -1.76
N ASP A 41 -19.88 6.35 -2.17
CA ASP A 41 -20.40 5.64 -3.34
C ASP A 41 -19.79 6.19 -4.63
N LYS A 42 -19.63 7.51 -4.80
CA LYS A 42 -18.88 8.06 -5.94
C LYS A 42 -17.41 7.68 -5.91
N TYR A 43 -16.81 7.67 -4.73
CA TYR A 43 -15.44 7.18 -4.58
C TYR A 43 -15.40 5.72 -5.05
N ILE A 44 -16.23 4.81 -4.52
CA ILE A 44 -16.31 3.40 -4.90
C ILE A 44 -16.73 3.20 -6.38
N GLU A 45 -17.71 3.93 -6.90
CA GLU A 45 -18.22 3.86 -8.28
C GLU A 45 -17.25 4.44 -9.30
N SER A 46 -16.42 5.43 -8.94
CA SER A 46 -15.28 5.81 -9.78
C SER A 46 -14.30 4.64 -9.96
N HIS A 47 -14.30 3.65 -9.04
CA HIS A 47 -13.59 2.38 -9.24
C HIS A 47 -14.36 1.37 -10.12
N ASN A 48 -15.62 1.64 -10.48
CA ASN A 48 -16.44 0.79 -11.36
C ASN A 48 -16.55 1.31 -12.80
N LYS A 49 -16.47 2.62 -13.03
CA LYS A 49 -16.69 3.22 -14.37
C LYS A 49 -15.52 3.06 -15.37
N GLU A 50 -14.35 2.59 -14.93
CA GLU A 50 -13.21 2.31 -15.82
C GLU A 50 -13.06 0.84 -16.23
N GLN A 51 -14.01 -0.03 -15.90
CA GLN A 51 -14.03 -1.42 -16.37
C GLN A 51 -15.48 -1.90 -16.56
N GLU A 52 -15.90 -1.99 -17.82
CA GLU A 52 -17.14 -2.69 -18.18
C GLU A 52 -17.04 -4.17 -17.75
N VAL A 53 -18.03 -4.55 -16.94
CA VAL A 53 -18.62 -5.86 -16.66
C VAL A 53 -17.80 -7.10 -17.07
N VAL A 54 -17.26 -7.80 -16.07
CA VAL A 54 -17.08 -9.27 -16.14
C VAL A 54 -17.93 -9.89 -15.04
N THR A 55 -18.87 -10.72 -15.46
CA THR A 55 -19.85 -11.43 -14.62
C THR A 55 -19.18 -12.39 -13.65
N SER A 56 -19.65 -12.38 -12.40
CA SER A 56 -19.21 -13.32 -11.36
C SER A 56 -19.80 -14.71 -11.59
N ASP A 57 -18.96 -15.73 -11.68
CA ASP A 57 -19.37 -17.10 -11.38
C ASP A 57 -18.52 -17.64 -10.23
N THR A 58 -19.24 -17.85 -9.12
CA THR A 58 -19.03 -18.78 -8.00
C THR A 58 -17.77 -19.65 -8.00
N TRP A 59 -16.92 -19.45 -6.99
CA TRP A 59 -16.00 -20.48 -6.50
C TRP A 59 -16.44 -20.90 -5.09
N GLY A 60 -17.06 -22.08 -5.04
CA GLY A 60 -17.37 -22.79 -3.81
C GLY A 60 -16.10 -23.24 -3.11
N THR A 61 -16.14 -23.16 -1.80
CA THR A 61 -15.14 -23.63 -0.84
C THR A 61 -14.91 -25.13 -0.94
N ASP A 62 -13.65 -25.54 -0.89
CA ASP A 62 -13.18 -26.72 -0.14
C ASP A 62 -11.68 -26.57 0.16
N ILE A 63 -11.36 -26.15 1.40
CA ILE A 63 -9.98 -26.11 1.90
C ILE A 63 -9.75 -27.39 2.71
N THR A 64 -9.04 -28.34 2.11
CA THR A 64 -8.36 -29.43 2.83
C THR A 64 -7.07 -28.90 3.43
N ILE A 65 -6.99 -28.86 4.76
CA ILE A 65 -5.77 -28.50 5.50
C ILE A 65 -4.80 -29.69 5.44
N SER A 66 -3.72 -29.57 4.66
CA SER A 66 -2.54 -30.44 4.80
C SER A 66 -1.44 -29.68 5.54
N SER A 67 -1.14 -30.14 6.74
CA SER A 67 -0.01 -29.69 7.55
C SER A 67 1.31 -30.16 6.93
N SER A 68 2.11 -29.22 6.44
CA SER A 68 3.55 -29.44 6.23
C SER A 68 4.31 -28.22 6.72
N ASP A 69 5.10 -28.42 7.77
CA ASP A 69 6.11 -27.48 8.28
C ASP A 69 7.06 -27.09 7.13
N ASN A 70 6.85 -25.91 6.56
CA ASN A 70 7.81 -25.30 5.64
C ASN A 70 8.57 -24.21 6.40
N LEU A 71 9.83 -24.49 6.69
CA LEU A 71 10.80 -23.51 7.13
C LEU A 71 10.88 -22.42 6.04
N ALA A 72 10.43 -21.20 6.35
CA ALA A 72 10.51 -20.08 5.43
C ALA A 72 12.00 -19.82 5.06
N PRO A 73 12.32 -19.61 3.78
CA PRO A 73 13.68 -19.27 3.37
C PRO A 73 14.11 -17.96 4.05
N SER A 74 15.35 -17.92 4.56
CA SER A 74 15.95 -16.71 5.15
C SER A 74 15.96 -15.58 4.12
N SER A 75 15.54 -14.38 4.52
CA SER A 75 15.58 -13.21 3.66
C SER A 75 17.04 -12.84 3.37
N GLU A 76 17.35 -12.49 2.13
CA GLU A 76 18.68 -12.02 1.71
C GLU A 76 19.19 -10.82 2.52
N PHE A 77 18.29 -10.15 3.23
CA PHE A 77 18.55 -8.94 4.02
C PHE A 77 18.44 -9.15 5.53
N ASP A 78 18.29 -10.38 6.05
CA ASP A 78 18.07 -10.62 7.48
C ASP A 78 19.17 -10.01 8.39
N ASP A 79 20.40 -9.91 7.87
CA ASP A 79 21.57 -9.33 8.53
C ASP A 79 21.80 -7.84 8.24
N ALA A 80 20.93 -7.17 7.47
CA ALA A 80 21.11 -5.76 7.18
C ALA A 80 20.94 -4.90 8.46
N PRO A 81 21.58 -3.73 8.55
CA PRO A 81 21.61 -2.98 9.81
C PRO A 81 20.26 -2.32 10.18
N PHE A 82 19.41 -2.00 9.20
CA PHE A 82 18.10 -1.30 9.40
C PHE A 82 17.04 -2.18 10.06
N PHE A 83 16.84 -3.38 9.53
CA PHE A 83 17.20 -4.54 10.29
C PHE A 83 16.78 -4.56 11.78
N VAL A 84 17.74 -4.13 12.61
CA VAL A 84 17.77 -4.25 14.07
C VAL A 84 16.73 -3.37 14.77
N HIS A 85 16.22 -2.34 14.11
CA HIS A 85 15.26 -1.42 14.71
C HIS A 85 13.86 -2.05 14.64
N SER A 86 13.30 -2.28 15.83
CA SER A 86 11.94 -2.75 16.09
C SER A 86 11.61 -4.22 15.73
N ARG A 87 12.10 -5.16 16.57
CA ARG A 87 11.56 -6.55 16.59
C ARG A 87 10.02 -6.61 16.65
N GLY A 88 9.38 -5.58 17.22
CA GLY A 88 7.92 -5.43 17.23
C GLY A 88 7.35 -5.20 15.84
N ILE A 89 7.78 -4.14 15.13
CA ILE A 89 7.27 -3.80 13.79
C ILE A 89 7.60 -4.87 12.77
N ARG A 90 8.77 -5.52 12.87
CA ARG A 90 9.11 -6.65 11.99
C ARG A 90 8.09 -7.78 11.96
N LYS A 91 7.37 -8.04 13.05
CA LYS A 91 6.35 -9.09 13.09
C LYS A 91 5.03 -8.66 12.44
N MET A 92 4.92 -7.37 12.13
CA MET A 92 3.71 -6.73 11.63
C MET A 92 3.78 -6.49 10.12
N TRP A 93 4.83 -6.96 9.45
CA TRP A 93 4.91 -6.92 8.01
C TRP A 93 5.69 -8.08 7.43
N ALA A 94 5.40 -8.40 6.17
CA ALA A 94 6.12 -9.37 5.38
C ALA A 94 6.06 -8.98 3.89
N GLU A 95 6.79 -9.69 3.05
CA GLU A 95 6.61 -9.59 1.60
C GLU A 95 5.59 -10.64 1.14
N PRO A 96 4.43 -10.22 0.59
CA PRO A 96 3.42 -11.12 0.09
C PRO A 96 3.79 -11.61 -1.31
N ASP A 97 3.24 -12.76 -1.70
CA ASP A 97 3.37 -13.25 -3.07
C ASP A 97 2.52 -12.39 -4.02
N ALA A 98 3.08 -12.03 -5.17
CA ALA A 98 2.42 -11.22 -6.19
C ALA A 98 1.98 -12.03 -7.41
N ARG A 99 2.26 -13.35 -7.45
CA ARG A 99 2.06 -14.19 -8.64
C ARG A 99 0.65 -14.12 -9.21
N ASP A 100 -0.35 -14.13 -8.35
CA ASP A 100 -1.77 -14.19 -8.74
C ASP A 100 -2.41 -12.80 -8.86
N VAL A 101 -1.66 -11.71 -8.66
CA VAL A 101 -2.16 -10.35 -8.84
C VAL A 101 -2.42 -10.12 -10.33
N LEU A 102 -3.66 -9.75 -10.67
CA LEU A 102 -4.06 -9.54 -12.06
C LEU A 102 -3.66 -8.14 -12.56
N VAL A 103 -2.86 -8.10 -13.62
CA VAL A 103 -2.34 -6.88 -14.25
C VAL A 103 -2.63 -6.86 -15.76
N ARG A 104 -2.54 -5.70 -16.42
CA ARG A 104 -2.81 -5.62 -17.87
C ARG A 104 -1.86 -6.52 -18.66
N GLY A 105 -2.42 -7.45 -19.45
CA GLY A 105 -1.71 -8.37 -20.33
C GLY A 105 -0.94 -7.67 -21.45
N LYS A 106 -0.10 -8.43 -22.19
CA LYS A 106 0.69 -7.89 -23.31
C LYS A 106 -0.21 -7.33 -24.44
N THR A 107 -1.36 -7.94 -24.66
CA THR A 107 -2.36 -7.60 -25.70
C THR A 107 -3.54 -6.81 -25.13
N TYR A 108 -3.43 -6.28 -23.90
CA TYR A 108 -4.53 -5.63 -23.20
C TYR A 108 -5.19 -4.50 -24.00
N MET A 109 -4.41 -3.78 -24.82
CA MET A 109 -4.94 -2.70 -25.65
C MET A 109 -6.01 -3.18 -26.64
N ASP A 110 -5.95 -4.44 -27.07
CA ASP A 110 -6.90 -5.05 -27.98
C ASP A 110 -7.98 -5.87 -27.25
N ASP A 111 -7.57 -6.69 -26.29
CA ASP A 111 -8.43 -7.71 -25.69
C ASP A 111 -8.99 -7.35 -24.31
N GLN A 112 -8.45 -6.31 -23.66
CA GLN A 112 -8.77 -5.91 -22.29
C GLN A 112 -8.61 -7.04 -21.24
N VAL A 113 -7.76 -8.03 -21.52
CA VAL A 113 -7.54 -9.20 -20.67
C VAL A 113 -6.39 -8.95 -19.68
N LYS A 114 -6.71 -9.08 -18.39
CA LYS A 114 -5.69 -9.10 -17.33
C LYS A 114 -5.14 -10.51 -17.15
N VAL A 115 -3.87 -10.59 -16.79
CA VAL A 115 -3.14 -11.84 -16.56
C VAL A 115 -2.41 -11.80 -15.23
N PRO A 116 -2.04 -12.96 -14.64
CA PRO A 116 -1.19 -13.02 -13.46
C PRO A 116 0.13 -12.26 -13.67
N ALA A 117 0.53 -11.45 -12.70
CA ALA A 117 1.72 -10.60 -12.79
C ALA A 117 3.04 -11.36 -12.71
N GLY A 118 3.03 -12.57 -12.13
CA GLY A 118 4.25 -13.29 -11.79
C GLY A 118 4.95 -12.71 -10.56
N LYS A 119 6.26 -12.92 -10.46
CA LYS A 119 7.02 -12.40 -9.31
C LYS A 119 7.08 -10.87 -9.35
N ALA A 120 7.03 -10.25 -8.18
CA ALA A 120 7.32 -8.82 -8.06
C ALA A 120 8.76 -8.54 -8.52
N ILE A 121 8.98 -7.37 -9.12
CA ILE A 121 10.30 -6.95 -9.61
C ILE A 121 11.20 -6.55 -8.45
N GLY A 122 10.67 -5.73 -7.56
CA GLY A 122 11.35 -5.22 -6.39
C GLY A 122 11.26 -6.15 -5.20
N LYS A 123 12.26 -6.04 -4.32
CA LYS A 123 12.34 -6.78 -3.07
C LYS A 123 12.05 -5.87 -1.89
N LEU A 124 11.08 -6.21 -1.04
CA LEU A 124 10.79 -5.45 0.18
C LEU A 124 11.99 -5.51 1.14
N LEU A 125 12.55 -4.34 1.46
CA LEU A 125 13.70 -4.17 2.34
C LEU A 125 13.25 -3.94 3.78
N HIS A 126 12.36 -2.97 3.98
CA HIS A 126 12.00 -2.52 5.32
C HIS A 126 10.63 -1.84 5.32
N VAL A 127 10.04 -1.77 6.51
CA VAL A 127 8.86 -0.97 6.78
C VAL A 127 9.05 -0.29 8.12
N ASP A 128 8.98 1.03 8.11
CA ASP A 128 9.00 1.87 9.30
C ASP A 128 7.60 2.40 9.62
N LEU A 129 7.36 2.64 10.91
CA LEU A 129 6.25 3.46 11.37
C LEU A 129 6.83 4.67 12.10
N TRP A 130 6.78 5.82 11.45
CA TRP A 130 7.33 7.07 11.97
C TRP A 130 6.25 7.98 12.52
N LYS A 131 6.61 8.72 13.55
CA LYS A 131 5.87 9.84 14.13
C LYS A 131 6.66 11.13 13.91
N PHE A 132 5.95 12.23 13.70
CA PHE A 132 6.52 13.54 13.42
C PHE A 132 5.80 14.64 14.21
N GLU A 133 6.52 15.72 14.52
CA GLU A 133 5.93 16.86 15.24
C GLU A 133 4.99 17.65 14.34
N THR A 134 5.31 17.75 13.06
CA THR A 134 4.51 18.48 12.06
C THR A 134 4.24 17.65 10.81
N ALA A 135 3.20 18.03 10.05
CA ALA A 135 2.83 17.35 8.82
C ALA A 135 3.91 17.53 7.73
N GLU A 136 4.55 18.71 7.71
CA GLU A 136 5.58 19.08 6.73
C GLU A 136 6.87 18.27 6.89
N GLU A 137 7.18 17.82 8.11
CA GLU A 137 8.38 17.02 8.39
C GLU A 137 8.34 15.61 7.80
N ARG A 138 7.14 15.15 7.42
CA ARG A 138 6.90 13.86 6.76
C ARG A 138 7.38 13.84 5.32
N HIS A 139 7.47 15.01 4.69
CA HIS A 139 7.81 15.12 3.28
C HIS A 139 9.29 14.89 3.03
N HIS A 140 9.61 14.21 1.94
CA HIS A 140 10.99 13.95 1.49
C HIS A 140 11.87 13.34 2.59
N LEU A 141 11.32 12.34 3.28
CA LEU A 141 11.96 11.63 4.38
C LEU A 141 13.30 11.03 3.95
N ALA A 142 13.43 10.59 2.70
CA ALA A 142 14.65 9.98 2.17
C ALA A 142 15.90 10.84 2.37
N MET A 143 15.79 12.18 2.29
CA MET A 143 16.92 13.08 2.54
C MET A 143 17.49 12.96 3.95
N LYS A 144 16.60 12.82 4.94
CA LYS A 144 17.01 12.65 6.33
C LYS A 144 17.39 11.19 6.59
N GLU A 145 16.64 10.24 6.02
CA GLU A 145 16.89 8.80 6.12
C GLU A 145 18.33 8.45 5.75
N GLU A 146 18.84 9.01 4.65
CA GLU A 146 20.18 8.74 4.12
C GLU A 146 21.33 9.08 5.10
N THR A 147 21.07 9.94 6.08
CA THR A 147 22.05 10.36 7.09
C THR A 147 21.94 9.61 8.41
N ARG A 148 20.90 8.79 8.58
CA ARG A 148 20.63 8.10 9.84
C ARG A 148 21.60 6.93 10.07
N PRO A 149 21.90 6.62 11.35
CA PRO A 149 22.52 5.35 11.68
C PRO A 149 21.69 4.19 11.13
N ASN A 150 22.35 3.21 10.50
CA ASN A 150 21.69 2.06 9.88
C ASN A 150 20.73 2.40 8.72
N SER A 151 20.95 3.52 8.02
CA SER A 151 20.15 3.92 6.86
C SER A 151 20.02 2.81 5.80
N VAL A 152 18.78 2.57 5.36
CA VAL A 152 18.44 1.71 4.22
C VAL A 152 19.09 2.26 2.96
N LEU A 153 18.99 3.57 2.72
CA LEU A 153 19.54 4.22 1.52
C LEU A 153 21.06 4.18 1.49
N ALA A 154 21.73 4.47 2.60
CA ALA A 154 23.19 4.44 2.68
C ALA A 154 23.71 3.01 2.46
N TYR A 155 23.06 2.01 3.07
CA TYR A 155 23.40 0.59 2.87
C TYR A 155 23.21 0.17 1.41
N CYS A 156 22.06 0.50 0.80
CA CYS A 156 21.77 0.11 -0.57
C CYS A 156 22.70 0.79 -1.57
N ARG A 157 23.04 2.07 -1.35
CA ARG A 157 24.02 2.79 -2.17
C ARG A 157 25.40 2.15 -2.15
N GLU A 158 25.81 1.56 -1.03
CA GLU A 158 27.11 0.85 -0.93
C GLU A 158 27.04 -0.55 -1.55
N LYS A 159 26.00 -1.33 -1.25
CA LYS A 159 25.92 -2.75 -1.62
C LYS A 159 25.33 -3.02 -3.00
N PHE A 160 24.44 -2.14 -3.45
CA PHE A 160 23.68 -2.26 -4.69
C PHE A 160 23.70 -0.94 -5.48
N PRO A 161 24.89 -0.44 -5.88
CA PRO A 161 25.04 0.89 -6.47
C PRO A 161 24.29 1.08 -7.80
N ASP A 162 24.01 -0.01 -8.52
CA ASP A 162 23.26 0.00 -9.78
C ASP A 162 21.74 -0.17 -9.58
N SER A 163 21.30 -0.44 -8.35
CA SER A 163 19.89 -0.59 -7.99
C SER A 163 19.32 0.73 -7.47
N ARG A 164 17.99 0.82 -7.47
CA ARG A 164 17.27 2.01 -6.96
C ARG A 164 16.35 1.61 -5.81
N VAL A 165 16.35 2.37 -4.73
CA VAL A 165 15.36 2.20 -3.66
C VAL A 165 14.09 2.94 -4.03
N PHE A 166 12.97 2.24 -4.11
CA PHE A 166 11.64 2.83 -4.27
C PHE A 166 10.98 2.93 -2.90
N ILE A 167 10.57 4.14 -2.52
CA ILE A 167 10.01 4.45 -1.21
C ILE A 167 8.56 4.90 -1.41
N VAL A 168 7.65 4.32 -0.64
CA VAL A 168 6.29 4.83 -0.51
C VAL A 168 6.06 5.21 0.94
N SER A 169 5.71 6.48 1.18
CA SER A 169 5.33 7.01 2.48
C SER A 169 3.82 7.23 2.48
N ILE A 170 3.07 6.38 3.20
CA ILE A 170 1.64 6.59 3.41
C ILE A 170 1.47 7.47 4.63
N GLU A 171 1.11 8.72 4.38
CA GLU A 171 0.82 9.75 5.38
C GLU A 171 -0.55 9.47 6.01
N LEU A 172 -0.57 8.92 7.22
CA LEU A 172 -1.80 8.54 7.89
C LEU A 172 -2.59 9.78 8.37
N PRO A 173 -3.93 9.78 8.24
CA PRO A 173 -4.76 10.88 8.69
C PRO A 173 -4.97 10.79 10.21
N ASN A 174 -4.02 11.29 10.99
CA ASN A 174 -4.10 11.37 12.45
C ASN A 174 -3.38 12.61 13.00
N ALA A 175 -3.63 12.91 14.28
CA ALA A 175 -3.05 14.05 14.96
C ALA A 175 -1.57 13.89 15.31
N ASP A 176 -1.06 12.66 15.30
CA ASP A 176 0.35 12.34 15.58
C ASP A 176 1.22 12.38 14.31
N ASN A 177 0.68 12.82 13.17
CA ASN A 177 1.37 12.88 11.89
C ASN A 177 2.08 11.56 11.52
N LEU A 178 1.47 10.40 11.78
CA LEU A 178 2.15 9.13 11.52
C LEU A 178 2.36 8.89 10.01
N SER A 179 3.48 8.28 9.65
CA SER A 179 3.72 7.75 8.30
C SER A 179 4.13 6.29 8.35
N LEU A 180 3.47 5.46 7.54
CA LEU A 180 3.93 4.11 7.23
C LEU A 180 4.85 4.21 6.01
N VAL A 181 6.15 3.99 6.21
CA VAL A 181 7.16 4.13 5.15
C VAL A 181 7.68 2.77 4.77
N MET A 182 7.61 2.46 3.47
CA MET A 182 7.97 1.15 2.94
C MET A 182 9.03 1.30 1.86
N TYR A 183 10.03 0.42 1.87
CA TYR A 183 11.21 0.50 1.01
C TYR A 183 11.35 -0.77 0.20
N TRP A 184 11.45 -0.65 -1.12
CA TRP A 184 11.75 -1.77 -2.02
C TRP A 184 13.05 -1.52 -2.78
N LEU A 185 13.90 -2.54 -2.90
CA LEU A 185 15.05 -2.52 -3.80
C LEU A 185 14.60 -2.93 -5.19
N ILE A 186 14.72 -2.02 -6.16
CA ILE A 186 14.46 -2.30 -7.56
C ILE A 186 15.80 -2.63 -8.24
N PRO A 187 15.95 -3.84 -8.82
CA PRO A 187 17.17 -4.21 -9.52
C PRO A 187 17.41 -3.32 -10.75
N PRO A 188 18.65 -3.23 -11.26
CA PRO A 188 18.91 -2.55 -12.52
C PRO A 188 18.15 -3.21 -13.67
N ALA A 189 17.92 -2.45 -14.74
CA ALA A 189 17.38 -2.99 -15.98
C ALA A 189 18.23 -4.17 -16.49
N PRO A 190 17.60 -5.18 -17.13
CA PRO A 190 18.31 -6.32 -17.66
C PRO A 190 19.35 -5.90 -18.71
N LYS A 191 20.50 -6.59 -18.73
CA LYS A 191 21.60 -6.29 -19.67
C LYS A 191 21.22 -6.53 -21.13
N ASN A 192 20.33 -7.49 -21.39
CA ASN A 192 19.80 -7.82 -22.70
C ASN A 192 18.27 -7.60 -22.73
N PRO A 193 17.79 -6.36 -22.91
CA PRO A 193 16.35 -6.05 -22.82
C PRO A 193 15.47 -6.79 -23.83
N GLU A 194 16.02 -7.22 -24.97
CA GLU A 194 15.27 -7.94 -26.00
C GLU A 194 14.95 -9.39 -25.60
N GLU A 195 15.68 -9.94 -24.63
CA GLU A 195 15.55 -11.33 -24.16
C GLU A 195 14.85 -11.42 -22.79
N ASP A 196 14.46 -10.27 -22.20
CA ASP A 196 13.94 -10.19 -20.84
C ASP A 196 12.52 -9.61 -20.83
N ASP A 197 11.60 -10.33 -20.17
CA ASP A 197 10.18 -10.00 -20.13
C ASP A 197 9.85 -8.82 -19.21
N THR A 198 10.82 -8.32 -18.44
CA THR A 198 10.72 -7.14 -17.56
C THR A 198 11.21 -5.85 -18.22
N ALA A 199 11.76 -5.92 -19.44
CA ALA A 199 12.32 -4.75 -20.13
C ALA A 199 11.32 -3.60 -20.31
N ALA A 200 10.06 -3.90 -20.62
CA ALA A 200 8.99 -2.90 -20.73
C ALA A 200 8.75 -2.19 -19.39
N PHE A 201 8.72 -2.94 -18.29
CA PHE A 201 8.62 -2.38 -16.94
C PHE A 201 9.78 -1.45 -16.63
N HIS A 202 11.03 -1.86 -16.86
CA HIS A 202 12.19 -1.02 -16.56
C HIS A 202 12.22 0.28 -17.37
N ARG A 203 11.82 0.26 -18.64
CA ARG A 203 11.68 1.48 -19.45
C ARG A 203 10.64 2.44 -18.85
N LEU A 204 9.46 1.91 -18.53
CA LEU A 204 8.38 2.72 -17.93
C LEU A 204 8.78 3.25 -16.55
N PHE A 205 9.41 2.42 -15.72
CA PHE A 205 9.89 2.78 -14.39
C PHE A 205 10.95 3.89 -14.43
N ASN A 206 11.95 3.76 -15.32
CA ASN A 206 12.97 4.79 -15.49
C ASN A 206 12.36 6.11 -15.95
N ARG A 207 11.44 6.06 -16.93
CA ARG A 207 10.69 7.26 -17.35
C ARG A 207 9.88 7.86 -16.21
N PHE A 208 9.18 7.04 -15.43
CA PHE A 208 8.41 7.49 -14.26
C PHE A 208 9.26 8.22 -13.22
N CYS A 209 10.45 7.70 -12.95
CA CYS A 209 11.34 8.31 -11.98
C CYS A 209 12.08 9.55 -12.53
N ASP A 210 12.66 9.46 -13.72
CA ASP A 210 13.71 10.38 -14.16
C ASP A 210 13.22 11.43 -15.18
N GLU A 211 12.19 11.11 -15.97
CA GLU A 211 11.76 11.94 -17.12
C GLU A 211 10.34 12.51 -16.96
N GLY A 212 9.44 11.77 -16.30
CA GLY A 212 8.04 12.12 -16.17
C GLY A 212 7.83 13.41 -15.37
N ASP A 213 6.78 14.15 -15.70
CA ASP A 213 6.24 15.18 -14.82
C ASP A 213 5.22 14.58 -13.84
N ASP A 214 4.69 15.41 -12.95
CA ASP A 214 3.76 14.94 -11.93
C ASP A 214 2.41 14.51 -12.52
N ASP A 215 1.97 15.13 -13.62
CA ASP A 215 0.76 14.71 -14.35
C ASP A 215 0.93 13.30 -14.92
N PHE A 216 2.08 13.02 -15.54
CA PHE A 216 2.44 11.67 -15.95
C PHE A 216 2.44 10.73 -14.75
N ARG A 217 3.16 11.04 -13.67
CA ARG A 217 3.26 10.14 -12.51
C ARG A 217 1.89 9.85 -11.86
N ASN A 218 1.04 10.88 -11.76
CA ASN A 218 -0.30 10.79 -11.17
C ASN A 218 -1.21 9.83 -11.95
N ASN A 219 -1.00 9.72 -13.26
CA ASN A 219 -1.74 8.81 -14.14
C ASN A 219 -1.08 7.44 -14.34
N ARG A 220 0.02 7.15 -13.61
CA ARG A 220 0.79 5.91 -13.79
C ARG A 220 0.84 5.06 -12.55
N PHE A 221 1.08 5.64 -11.39
CA PHE A 221 1.23 4.84 -10.18
C PHE A 221 -0.12 4.26 -9.73
N LYS A 222 -0.14 2.93 -9.54
CA LYS A 222 -1.30 2.18 -9.06
C LYS A 222 -0.99 1.50 -7.73
N LEU A 223 -1.93 1.62 -6.81
CA LEU A 223 -1.99 0.85 -5.57
C LEU A 223 -3.12 -0.18 -5.66
N ILE A 224 -2.83 -1.45 -5.36
CA ILE A 224 -3.80 -2.54 -5.32
C ILE A 224 -3.88 -3.06 -3.89
N PRO A 225 -4.90 -2.68 -3.11
CA PRO A 225 -5.10 -3.23 -1.79
C PRO A 225 -5.79 -4.59 -1.89
N ASN A 226 -5.46 -5.51 -1.00
CA ASN A 226 -6.16 -6.77 -0.80
C ASN A 226 -6.33 -7.01 0.70
N LEU A 227 -7.58 -6.94 1.17
CA LEU A 227 -7.91 -7.17 2.56
C LEU A 227 -7.96 -8.67 2.85
N VAL A 228 -6.96 -9.17 3.58
CA VAL A 228 -6.84 -10.59 3.95
C VAL A 228 -7.68 -10.89 5.18
N GLU A 229 -7.54 -10.06 6.22
CA GLU A 229 -8.30 -10.18 7.45
C GLU A 229 -8.76 -8.80 7.91
N GLY A 230 -10.03 -8.69 8.29
CA GLY A 230 -10.58 -7.48 8.88
C GLY A 230 -12.11 -7.51 8.99
N PRO A 231 -12.70 -6.49 9.64
CA PRO A 231 -14.15 -6.32 9.71
C PRO A 231 -14.80 -6.29 8.32
N TRP A 232 -15.99 -6.89 8.16
CA TRP A 232 -16.68 -6.90 6.86
C TRP A 232 -16.80 -5.51 6.26
N ILE A 233 -16.99 -4.48 7.10
CA ILE A 233 -17.21 -3.11 6.64
C ILE A 233 -16.01 -2.57 5.86
N LEU A 234 -14.80 -3.01 6.20
CA LEU A 234 -13.59 -2.65 5.47
C LEU A 234 -13.50 -3.35 4.10
N GLN A 235 -14.10 -4.53 3.93
CA GLN A 235 -14.13 -5.20 2.62
C GLN A 235 -14.94 -4.41 1.58
N THR A 236 -15.99 -3.71 2.04
CA THR A 236 -16.78 -2.82 1.17
C THR A 236 -16.04 -1.51 0.87
N LEU A 237 -15.34 -0.96 1.85
CA LEU A 237 -14.64 0.32 1.74
C LEU A 237 -13.33 0.24 0.95
N VAL A 238 -12.64 -0.90 1.03
CA VAL A 238 -11.34 -1.16 0.40
C VAL A 238 -11.51 -2.32 -0.59
N PRO A 239 -12.10 -2.06 -1.77
CA PRO A 239 -12.27 -3.10 -2.77
C PRO A 239 -10.91 -3.60 -3.26
N ASN A 240 -10.78 -4.90 -3.50
CA ASN A 240 -9.57 -5.50 -4.05
C ASN A 240 -9.41 -5.19 -5.54
N ARG A 241 -9.04 -3.94 -5.85
CA ARG A 241 -8.87 -3.42 -7.21
C ARG A 241 -7.79 -2.34 -7.28
N PRO A 242 -7.07 -2.25 -8.40
CA PRO A 242 -6.11 -1.17 -8.63
C PRO A 242 -6.78 0.21 -8.57
N ALA A 243 -6.11 1.17 -7.94
CA ALA A 243 -6.46 2.58 -7.97
C ALA A 243 -5.24 3.41 -8.43
N LEU A 244 -5.45 4.27 -9.43
CA LEU A 244 -4.53 5.38 -9.72
C LEU A 244 -4.63 6.40 -8.60
N THR A 245 -3.66 6.41 -7.69
CA THR A 245 -3.76 7.23 -6.47
C THR A 245 -3.54 8.71 -6.74
N GLY A 246 -2.84 9.10 -7.80
CA GLY A 246 -2.60 10.51 -8.13
C GLY A 246 -3.82 11.28 -8.60
N ASN A 247 -4.84 10.57 -9.07
CA ASN A 247 -6.12 11.16 -9.43
C ASN A 247 -7.06 11.25 -8.21
N LYS A 248 -6.62 10.78 -7.04
CA LYS A 248 -7.44 10.64 -5.83
C LYS A 248 -6.85 11.32 -4.60
N LEU A 249 -5.52 11.37 -4.52
CA LEU A 249 -4.75 11.90 -3.40
C LEU A 249 -3.77 12.94 -3.92
N THR A 250 -3.43 13.91 -3.08
CA THR A 250 -2.20 14.68 -3.27
C THR A 250 -1.01 13.73 -3.13
N GLN A 251 -0.16 13.71 -4.16
CA GLN A 251 1.08 12.96 -4.18
C GLN A 251 2.26 13.91 -4.32
N ARG A 252 3.38 13.59 -3.67
CA ARG A 252 4.64 14.33 -3.82
C ARG A 252 5.72 13.35 -4.22
N TYR A 253 6.57 13.77 -5.15
CA TYR A 253 7.57 12.93 -5.76
C TYR A 253 8.96 13.51 -5.53
N PHE A 254 9.87 12.68 -5.03
CA PHE A 254 11.25 13.08 -4.81
C PHE A 254 12.18 12.09 -5.47
N CYS A 255 12.99 12.58 -6.41
CA CYS A 255 13.89 11.75 -7.20
C CYS A 255 15.36 12.14 -6.96
N ARG A 256 16.19 11.13 -6.73
CA ARG A 256 17.65 11.18 -6.67
C ARG A 256 18.21 9.99 -7.45
N SER A 257 19.53 9.94 -7.64
CA SER A 257 20.17 8.85 -8.39
C SER A 257 19.96 7.46 -7.74
N ASN A 258 19.95 7.37 -6.42
CA ASN A 258 19.85 6.12 -5.65
C ASN A 258 18.45 5.80 -5.12
N TYR A 259 17.50 6.75 -5.17
CA TYR A 259 16.13 6.50 -4.72
C TYR A 259 15.07 7.31 -5.45
N PHE A 260 13.85 6.80 -5.38
CA PHE A 260 12.64 7.52 -5.70
C PHE A 260 11.66 7.39 -4.53
N GLU A 261 11.15 8.52 -4.04
CA GLU A 261 10.18 8.59 -2.94
C GLU A 261 8.86 9.15 -3.44
N LEU A 262 7.78 8.46 -3.06
CA LEU A 262 6.40 8.82 -3.31
C LEU A 262 5.67 8.99 -1.96
N ASP A 263 5.27 10.22 -1.68
CA ASP A 263 4.43 10.52 -0.52
C ASP A 263 2.96 10.52 -0.93
N LEU A 264 2.15 9.76 -0.19
CA LEU A 264 0.71 9.62 -0.40
C LEU A 264 -0.06 10.27 0.76
N ASP A 265 -0.56 11.49 0.53
CA ASP A 265 -1.36 12.22 1.52
C ASP A 265 -2.79 11.68 1.58
N VAL A 266 -3.06 10.77 2.51
CA VAL A 266 -4.40 10.17 2.67
C VAL A 266 -5.42 11.20 3.15
N ALA A 267 -4.99 12.23 3.89
CA ALA A 267 -5.88 13.26 4.42
C ALA A 267 -6.34 14.26 3.34
N SER A 268 -5.67 14.31 2.19
CA SER A 268 -6.02 15.19 1.06
C SER A 268 -7.37 14.89 0.41
N SER A 269 -7.97 13.73 0.69
CA SER A 269 -9.28 13.33 0.17
C SER A 269 -10.18 12.89 1.30
N THR A 270 -11.37 13.48 1.42
CA THR A 270 -12.34 13.15 2.48
C THR A 270 -12.70 11.67 2.52
N ALA A 271 -12.87 11.04 1.35
CA ALA A 271 -13.17 9.61 1.26
C ALA A 271 -11.96 8.76 1.69
N ALA A 272 -10.76 9.09 1.21
CA ALA A 272 -9.54 8.37 1.59
C ALA A 272 -9.21 8.56 3.07
N GLN A 273 -9.41 9.76 3.60
CA GLN A 273 -9.26 10.09 5.01
C GLN A 273 -10.17 9.20 5.86
N TYR A 274 -11.45 9.10 5.50
CA TYR A 274 -12.40 8.24 6.21
C TYR A 274 -11.98 6.77 6.21
N ILE A 275 -11.64 6.23 5.02
CA ILE A 275 -11.18 4.85 4.87
C ILE A 275 -9.89 4.62 5.68
N GLY A 276 -8.92 5.53 5.57
CA GLY A 276 -7.64 5.47 6.28
C GLY A 276 -7.80 5.54 7.80
N SER A 277 -8.66 6.42 8.32
CA SER A 277 -8.98 6.47 9.76
C SER A 277 -9.68 5.19 10.23
N MET A 278 -10.49 4.57 9.38
CA MET A 278 -11.10 3.25 9.65
C MET A 278 -10.05 2.13 9.66
N CYS A 279 -9.13 2.08 8.71
CA CYS A 279 -8.03 1.12 8.72
C CYS A 279 -7.15 1.29 9.97
N GLN A 280 -6.77 2.52 10.32
CA GLN A 280 -6.00 2.81 11.54
C GLN A 280 -6.70 2.33 12.81
N SER A 281 -8.00 2.56 12.89
CA SER A 281 -8.84 2.17 14.00
C SER A 281 -8.89 0.66 14.27
N TRP A 282 -8.68 -0.13 13.22
CA TRP A 282 -8.68 -1.59 13.25
C TRP A 282 -7.28 -2.18 12.99
N ALA A 283 -6.23 -1.35 12.98
CA ALA A 283 -4.90 -1.74 12.53
C ALA A 283 -4.36 -2.99 13.25
N SER A 284 -4.62 -3.13 14.55
CA SER A 284 -4.24 -4.29 15.38
C SER A 284 -5.06 -5.56 15.14
N TYR A 285 -6.07 -5.53 14.28
CA TYR A 285 -6.95 -6.64 13.88
C TYR A 285 -7.09 -6.76 12.36
N LEU A 286 -6.22 -6.08 11.62
CA LEU A 286 -6.25 -5.97 10.17
C LEU A 286 -5.03 -6.67 9.59
N GLN A 287 -5.22 -7.49 8.56
CA GLN A 287 -4.17 -7.92 7.67
C GLN A 287 -4.50 -7.48 6.24
N MET A 288 -3.60 -6.73 5.63
CA MET A 288 -3.78 -6.18 4.29
C MET A 288 -2.52 -6.35 3.47
N HIS A 289 -2.67 -6.82 2.24
CA HIS A 289 -1.62 -6.74 1.23
C HIS A 289 -1.80 -5.47 0.43
N LEU A 290 -0.70 -4.78 0.15
CA LEU A 290 -0.64 -3.67 -0.77
C LEU A 290 0.35 -4.03 -1.87
N TYR A 291 -0.10 -4.00 -3.12
CA TYR A 291 0.76 -4.18 -4.29
C TYR A 291 0.87 -2.89 -5.08
N LEU A 292 2.07 -2.63 -5.57
CA LEU A 292 2.44 -1.46 -6.33
C LEU A 292 2.64 -1.85 -7.78
N THR A 293 2.12 -1.05 -8.71
CA THR A 293 2.39 -1.25 -10.14
C THR A 293 2.36 0.09 -10.87
N LEU A 294 2.87 0.12 -12.09
CA LEU A 294 2.81 1.26 -12.99
C LEU A 294 1.88 0.93 -14.16
N GLN A 295 1.03 1.88 -14.52
CA GLN A 295 0.08 1.72 -15.61
C GLN A 295 0.78 1.82 -16.97
N GLY A 296 0.64 0.77 -17.77
CA GLY A 296 0.97 0.80 -19.19
C GLY A 296 -0.23 1.31 -20.00
N ASP A 297 0.01 2.33 -20.84
CA ASP A 297 -1.02 2.98 -21.68
C ASP A 297 -0.84 2.68 -23.17
N ASN A 298 0.20 1.95 -23.55
CA ASN A 298 0.41 1.45 -24.90
C ASN A 298 1.14 0.09 -24.89
N GLU A 299 1.19 -0.58 -26.04
CA GLU A 299 1.78 -1.91 -26.20
C GLU A 299 3.26 -2.00 -25.76
N ASP A 300 4.04 -0.93 -25.96
CA ASP A 300 5.48 -0.91 -25.61
C ASP A 300 5.76 -0.86 -24.10
N GLU A 301 4.72 -0.53 -23.33
CA GLU A 301 4.70 -0.46 -21.86
C GLU A 301 4.08 -1.71 -21.22
N LEU A 302 3.56 -2.65 -22.03
CA LEU A 302 2.91 -3.89 -21.59
C LEU A 302 3.84 -5.10 -21.80
N GLN A 303 3.66 -6.21 -21.08
CA GLN A 303 2.72 -6.46 -19.99
C GLN A 303 3.14 -5.75 -18.70
N GLU A 304 2.16 -5.26 -17.93
CA GLU A 304 2.41 -4.69 -16.60
C GLU A 304 3.08 -5.70 -15.65
N ARG A 305 3.80 -5.20 -14.65
CA ARG A 305 4.43 -6.00 -13.58
C ARG A 305 4.14 -5.39 -12.22
N VAL A 306 4.10 -6.22 -11.18
CA VAL A 306 4.08 -5.73 -9.81
C VAL A 306 5.49 -5.23 -9.46
N LEU A 307 5.59 -3.95 -9.13
CA LEU A 307 6.83 -3.32 -8.69
C LEU A 307 7.26 -3.88 -7.33
N GLY A 308 6.33 -3.99 -6.40
CA GLY A 308 6.59 -4.44 -5.04
C GLY A 308 5.30 -4.77 -4.30
N GLY A 309 5.40 -5.63 -3.30
CA GLY A 309 4.30 -5.95 -2.39
C GLY A 309 4.71 -5.76 -0.94
N VAL A 310 3.72 -5.51 -0.09
CA VAL A 310 3.87 -5.53 1.38
C VAL A 310 2.61 -6.09 2.01
N ASP A 311 2.80 -6.98 2.98
CA ASP A 311 1.79 -7.43 3.91
C ASP A 311 1.94 -6.57 5.16
N VAL A 312 0.87 -5.93 5.60
CA VAL A 312 0.80 -5.23 6.88
C VAL A 312 -0.22 -5.97 7.74
N SER A 313 0.26 -6.54 8.85
CA SER A 313 -0.46 -7.46 9.72
C SER A 313 -0.49 -6.95 11.16
N TYR A 314 -1.69 -6.73 11.70
CA TYR A 314 -1.94 -6.41 13.10
C TYR A 314 -1.09 -5.24 13.63
N LEU A 315 -0.95 -4.20 12.80
CA LEU A 315 -0.09 -3.05 13.06
C LEU A 315 -0.47 -2.35 14.37
N ASN A 316 0.45 -2.34 15.32
CA ASN A 316 0.36 -1.58 16.56
C ASN A 316 0.95 -0.18 16.35
N LEU A 317 0.06 0.81 16.21
CA LEU A 317 0.44 2.20 15.98
C LEU A 317 1.20 2.82 17.15
N GLU A 318 1.08 2.29 18.36
CA GLU A 318 1.81 2.77 19.55
C GLU A 318 3.32 2.48 19.48
N LEU A 319 3.75 1.61 18.55
CA LEU A 319 5.16 1.34 18.30
C LEU A 319 5.80 2.37 17.36
N ALA A 320 5.04 3.37 16.90
CA ALA A 320 5.58 4.46 16.11
C ALA A 320 6.74 5.14 16.84
N THR A 321 7.83 5.33 16.12
CA THR A 321 9.04 5.97 16.65
C THR A 321 9.13 7.40 16.13
N GLU A 322 9.64 8.32 16.95
CA GLU A 322 9.92 9.68 16.49
C GLU A 322 11.00 9.64 15.40
N PHE A 323 10.77 10.38 14.32
CA PHE A 323 11.74 10.47 13.24
C PHE A 323 12.84 11.49 13.60
N SER A 324 13.91 11.01 14.24
CA SER A 324 15.10 11.79 14.63
C SER A 324 16.20 11.86 13.58
#